data_AF-A0A1Q7WI99-F1
#
_entry.id   AF-A0A1Q7WI99-F1
#
_cell.length_a   1.000
_cell.length_b   1.000
_cell.length_c   1.000
_cell.angle_alpha   90.00
_cell.angle_beta   90.00
_cell.angle_gamma   90.00
#
_symmetry.space_group_name_H-M   'P 1'
#
loop_
_entity.id
_entity.type
_entity.pdbx_description
1 polymer ?
#
loop_
_entity_poly.entity_id
_entity_poly.type
_entity_poly.pdbx_seq_one_letter_code
_entity_poly.pdbx_strand_id
1 'polypeptide(L)'
;MAENVQVEAARIPDRDRLLQELRDAGLDARPVDEVSIEVPCADAEQAADKLLALAEDAIMSIGAPFVPIKHEGVIYIRPPLS
;
A
#
# COMPACT_ATOMS: atom_id res chain seq x y z
N MET A 1 -2.41 18.09 25.55
CA MET A 1 -1.51 17.02 26.03
C MET A 1 -2.32 15.75 26.13
N ALA A 2 -1.71 14.62 25.75
CA ALA A 2 -2.26 13.27 25.71
C ALA A 2 -2.99 12.87 24.42
N GLU A 3 -2.21 12.50 23.41
CA GLU A 3 -2.38 11.20 22.73
C GLU A 3 -1.10 10.90 21.93
N ASN A 4 -0.07 10.46 22.66
CA ASN A 4 1.14 9.90 22.07
C ASN A 4 0.75 8.57 21.40
N VAL A 5 0.39 8.70 20.13
CA VAL A 5 0.62 7.78 19.02
C VAL A 5 1.22 6.43 19.46
N GLN A 6 0.34 5.53 19.91
CA GLN A 6 0.60 4.09 19.82
C GLN A 6 0.25 3.56 18.42
N VAL A 7 0.00 4.46 17.46
CA VAL A 7 -0.44 4.16 16.10
C VAL A 7 0.75 3.76 15.21
N GLU A 8 2.00 4.05 15.58
CA GLU A 8 3.18 3.63 14.81
C GLU A 8 3.48 2.13 14.93
N ALA A 9 3.34 1.55 16.14
CA ALA A 9 3.63 0.12 16.35
C ALA A 9 2.56 -0.82 15.75
N ALA A 10 1.32 -0.36 15.61
CA ALA A 10 0.24 -1.13 14.97
C ALA A 10 0.33 -1.13 13.44
N ARG A 11 1.00 -0.15 12.81
CA ARG A 11 1.02 0.00 11.34
C ARG A 11 2.01 -0.92 10.62
N ILE A 12 3.05 -1.41 11.31
CA ILE A 12 4.01 -2.36 10.72
C ILE A 12 3.38 -3.72 10.38
N PRO A 13 2.62 -4.40 11.28
CA PRO A 13 2.00 -5.68 10.94
C PRO A 13 0.95 -5.57 9.82
N ASP A 14 0.20 -4.46 9.76
CA ASP A 14 -0.76 -4.23 8.67
C ASP A 14 -0.06 -3.95 7.33
N ARG A 15 1.05 -3.20 7.35
CA ARG A 15 1.89 -2.99 6.16
C ARG A 15 2.49 -4.30 5.67
N ASP A 16 3.02 -5.14 6.55
CA ASP A 16 3.61 -6.43 6.16
C ASP A 16 2.54 -7.39 5.60
N ARG A 17 1.35 -7.43 6.20
CA ARG A 17 0.20 -8.15 5.65
C ARG A 17 -0.18 -7.65 4.27
N LEU A 18 -0.30 -6.34 4.11
CA LEU A 18 -0.60 -5.72 2.81
C LEU A 18 0.47 -6.08 1.78
N LEU A 19 1.74 -5.97 2.16
CA LEU A 19 2.87 -6.30 1.30
C LEU A 19 2.86 -7.77 0.86
N GLN A 20 2.47 -8.69 1.74
CA GLN A 20 2.27 -10.09 1.39
C GLN A 20 1.09 -10.27 0.42
N GLU A 21 -0.07 -9.69 0.70
CA GLU A 21 -1.26 -9.78 -0.19
C GLU A 21 -0.96 -9.23 -1.59
N LEU A 22 -0.26 -8.09 -1.67
CA LEU A 22 0.13 -7.51 -2.94
C LEU A 22 1.06 -8.44 -3.73
N ARG A 23 2.02 -9.07 -3.05
CA ARG A 23 2.94 -10.04 -3.68
C ARG A 23 2.22 -11.31 -4.10
N ASP A 24 1.26 -11.79 -3.31
CA ASP A 24 0.42 -12.96 -3.64
C ASP A 24 -0.45 -12.69 -4.88
N ALA A 25 -0.97 -11.46 -4.99
CA ALA A 25 -1.66 -10.96 -6.18
C ALA A 25 -0.75 -10.78 -7.43
N GLY A 26 0.56 -11.03 -7.30
CA GLY A 26 1.54 -10.94 -8.38
C GLY A 26 2.08 -9.52 -8.63
N LEU A 27 1.94 -8.61 -7.66
CA LEU A 27 2.47 -7.26 -7.72
C LEU A 27 3.92 -7.24 -7.20
N ASP A 28 4.79 -6.46 -7.83
CA ASP A 28 6.19 -6.28 -7.37
C ASP A 28 6.28 -5.28 -6.20
N ALA A 29 5.51 -5.53 -5.13
CA ALA A 29 5.40 -4.60 -4.00
C ALA A 29 6.69 -4.55 -3.15
N ARG A 30 7.16 -3.32 -2.89
CA ARG A 30 8.37 -3.02 -2.15
C ARG A 30 8.10 -2.03 -1.01
N PRO A 31 8.66 -2.25 0.18
CA PRO A 31 8.56 -1.28 1.25
C PRO A 31 9.53 -0.12 0.95
N VAL A 32 9.01 1.12 0.95
CA VAL A 32 9.82 2.34 0.73
C VAL A 32 10.21 2.99 2.05
N ASP A 33 9.36 2.85 3.06
CA ASP A 33 9.47 3.55 4.34
C ASP A 33 8.99 2.65 5.49
N GLU A 34 8.86 3.19 6.71
CA GLU A 34 8.36 2.47 7.88
C GLU A 34 6.90 2.01 7.69
N VAL A 35 6.11 2.74 6.89
CA VAL A 35 4.69 2.43 6.64
C VAL A 35 4.25 2.44 5.17
N SER A 36 5.10 2.92 4.26
CA SER A 36 4.73 3.11 2.84
C SER A 36 5.22 1.97 1.95
N ILE A 37 4.41 1.60 0.97
CA ILE A 37 4.71 0.57 -0.04
C ILE A 37 4.69 1.21 -1.42
N GLU A 38 5.61 0.83 -2.30
CA GLU A 38 5.55 1.15 -3.72
C GLU A 38 5.34 -0.12 -4.54
N VAL A 39 4.59 0.02 -5.62
CA VAL A 39 4.37 -1.02 -6.62
C VAL A 39 4.75 -0.42 -7.98
N PRO A 40 5.92 -0.76 -8.53
CA PRO A 40 6.33 -0.30 -9.85
C PRO A 40 5.41 -0.90 -10.92
N CYS A 41 4.89 -0.05 -11.80
CA CYS A 41 4.15 -0.46 -12.98
C CYS A 41 5.06 -0.32 -14.21
N ALA A 42 5.25 -1.39 -14.97
CA ALA A 42 5.89 -1.26 -16.27
C ALA A 42 4.95 -0.46 -17.20
N ASP A 43 5.33 0.79 -17.52
CA ASP A 43 4.85 1.86 -18.43
C ASP A 43 3.53 1.77 -19.26
N ALA A 44 2.75 0.70 -19.18
CA ALA A 44 1.43 0.61 -19.76
C ALA A 44 0.41 1.23 -18.79
N GLU A 45 -0.23 2.32 -19.18
CA GLU A 45 -1.31 2.94 -18.38
C GLU A 45 -2.39 1.91 -17.99
N GLN A 46 -2.79 1.02 -18.92
CA GLN A 46 -3.73 -0.07 -18.65
C GLN A 46 -3.26 -1.05 -17.57
N ALA A 47 -1.94 -1.27 -17.45
CA ALA A 47 -1.40 -2.09 -16.38
C ALA A 47 -1.54 -1.34 -15.05
N ALA A 48 -1.27 -0.03 -15.00
CA ALA A 48 -1.36 0.75 -13.78
C ALA A 48 -2.78 0.78 -13.19
N ASP A 49 -3.81 0.91 -14.03
CA ASP A 49 -5.20 0.87 -13.55
C ASP A 49 -5.57 -0.52 -12.99
N LYS A 50 -5.07 -1.60 -13.60
CA LYS A 50 -5.25 -2.96 -13.08
C LYS A 50 -4.51 -3.18 -11.75
N LEU A 51 -3.27 -2.70 -11.65
CA LEU A 51 -2.48 -2.79 -10.42
C LEU A 51 -3.13 -1.96 -9.29
N LEU A 52 -3.73 -0.81 -9.63
CA LEU A 52 -4.46 0.02 -8.68
C LEU A 52 -5.66 -0.74 -8.11
N ALA A 53 -6.48 -1.35 -8.97
CA ALA A 53 -7.61 -2.16 -8.54
C ALA A 53 -7.19 -3.35 -7.66
N LEU A 54 -6.08 -4.02 -8.00
CA LEU A 54 -5.52 -5.11 -7.18
C LEU A 54 -5.04 -4.60 -5.81
N ALA A 55 -4.43 -3.42 -5.77
CA ALA A 55 -4.03 -2.80 -4.51
C ALA A 55 -5.24 -2.43 -3.64
N GLU A 56 -6.30 -1.87 -4.23
CA GLU A 56 -7.54 -1.56 -3.50
C GLU A 56 -8.21 -2.82 -2.93
N ASP A 57 -8.26 -3.90 -3.70
CA ASP A 57 -8.79 -5.19 -3.25
C ASP A 57 -7.98 -5.75 -2.08
N ALA A 58 -6.63 -5.73 -2.18
CA ALA A 58 -5.75 -6.15 -1.10
C ALA A 58 -5.95 -5.29 0.18
N ILE A 59 -6.13 -3.97 0.03
CA ILE A 59 -6.41 -3.06 1.14
C ILE A 59 -7.76 -3.38 1.81
N MET A 60 -8.80 -3.66 1.01
CA MET A 60 -10.11 -4.07 1.52
C MET A 60 -10.05 -5.44 2.21
N SER A 61 -9.27 -6.38 1.68
CA SER A 61 -9.07 -7.73 2.23
C SER A 61 -8.51 -7.68 3.65
N ILE A 62 -7.49 -6.83 3.88
CA ILE A 62 -6.90 -6.66 5.21
C ILE A 62 -7.71 -5.73 6.12
N GLY A 63 -8.63 -4.94 5.56
CA GLY A 63 -9.46 -3.98 6.31
C GLY A 63 -8.68 -2.80 6.89
N ALA A 64 -7.52 -2.49 6.33
CA ALA A 64 -6.64 -1.43 6.82
C ALA A 64 -6.87 -0.12 6.04
N PRO A 65 -6.70 1.06 6.67
CA PRO A 65 -7.07 2.32 6.06
C PRO A 65 -6.00 2.86 5.09
N PHE A 66 -5.42 2.04 4.23
CA PHE A 66 -4.41 2.50 3.27
C PHE A 66 -5.04 3.15 2.03
N VAL A 67 -4.29 4.05 1.40
CA VAL A 67 -4.69 4.78 0.20
C VAL A 67 -3.65 4.54 -0.90
N PRO A 68 -4.02 3.92 -2.03
CA PRO A 68 -3.15 3.77 -3.17
C PRO A 68 -3.16 5.04 -4.03
N ILE A 69 -1.98 5.50 -4.44
CA ILE A 69 -1.76 6.74 -5.18
C ILE A 69 -0.89 6.42 -6.41
N LYS A 70 -1.46 6.51 -7.61
CA LYS A 70 -0.72 6.37 -8.87
C LYS A 70 0.10 7.62 -9.14
N HIS A 71 1.41 7.47 -9.33
CA HIS A 71 2.35 8.55 -9.58
C HIS A 71 3.51 8.09 -10.47
N GLU A 72 3.72 8.75 -11.62
CA GLU A 72 4.84 8.50 -12.54
C GLU A 72 5.13 7.02 -12.85
N GLY A 73 4.10 6.20 -13.10
CA GLY A 73 4.28 4.77 -13.40
C GLY A 73 4.55 3.90 -12.17
N VAL A 74 4.37 4.43 -10.95
CA VAL A 74 4.47 3.71 -9.69
C VAL A 74 3.19 3.93 -8.89
N ILE A 75 2.73 2.92 -8.16
CA ILE A 75 1.61 3.05 -7.24
C ILE A 75 2.17 3.08 -5.82
N TYR A 76 2.01 4.22 -5.15
CA TYR A 76 2.37 4.40 -3.76
C TYR A 76 1.18 4.12 -2.87
N ILE A 77 1.30 3.14 -1.99
CA ILE A 77 0.27 2.82 -1.01
C ILE A 77 0.72 3.38 0.33
N ARG A 78 -0.05 4.35 0.84
CA ARG A 78 0.29 5.11 2.06
C ARG A 78 -0.87 5.09 3.05
N PRO A 79 -0.60 5.09 4.37
CA PRO A 79 -1.65 5.28 5.35
C PRO A 79 -2.28 6.69 5.23
N PRO A 80 -3.49 6.92 5.75
CA PRO A 80 -4.09 8.24 5.72
C PRO A 80 -3.30 9.15 6.65
N LEU A 81 -2.92 10.31 6.15
CA LEU A 81 -2.35 11.37 6.99
C LEU A 81 -3.52 11.94 7.83
N SER A 82 -3.46 11.77 9.14
CA SER A 82 -4.36 12.44 10.10
C SER A 82 -3.96 13.90 10.30
#